data_AF-A0A815C0G3-F1
#
_entry.id   AF-A0A815C0G3-F1
#
_cell.length_a   1.000
_cell.length_b   1.000
_cell.length_c   1.000
_cell.angle_alpha   90.00
_cell.angle_beta   90.00
_cell.angle_gamma   90.00
#
_symmetry.space_group_name_H-M   'P 1'
#
loop_
_entity.id
_entity.type
_entity.pdbx_description
1 polymer ?
#
loop_
_entity_poly.entity_id
_entity_poly.type
_entity_poly.pdbx_seq_one_letter_code
_entity_poly.pdbx_strand_id
1 'polypeptide(L)'
;MQCLISAFVLILVGVSYIFVVNAIIIPGNGVLQPGLHYQRYRQNEYKKYRPYYQWWYYWLRDTVNDRHFAIAYGTTLCYKTDVKSCVYDGAAVSFSVVDNKQNYRMQKYEFYDRNRFIVNGTFNFKILSNTNETLFEILPLNDDKFQIRGHMKKENVNNVWIHEGCPKDIEIEWDLTLTRIYGWYAQDIFEGPDRFLEGVIMWNTYSHTAEVEGKLTIKGDDVIIKKDAGFRAYGDSNWGELMPSSPPKQKPSAKYAWGWYYVNIPSDDKFQELSIIAGTGLSYMDAILRTMDGRFCDIRLDGKTHIELRVMEVWDMSFESCNDGKVHRFDVERSNWVNFTDSFGNATIPLRQLVTLESDSYLITMDFNAVANNFNRLLFTFIDYVFSDFEGLGVSIDLLIIEKTTGKTLRNETLKSGGVEYGYLFDITVPPLPK
;
A
#
# COMPACT_ATOMS: atom_id res chain seq x y z
N MET A 1 53.98 -30.23 -40.37
CA MET A 1 52.78 -30.97 -39.94
C MET A 1 53.11 -31.60 -38.59
N GLN A 2 52.53 -31.05 -37.50
CA GLN A 2 52.72 -31.27 -36.05
C GLN A 2 52.93 -29.88 -35.39
N CYS A 3 51.92 -29.25 -34.80
CA CYS A 3 51.37 -29.35 -33.42
C CYS A 3 52.11 -28.47 -32.37
N LEU A 4 51.32 -27.55 -31.78
CA LEU A 4 51.35 -26.98 -30.42
C LEU A 4 52.15 -25.69 -30.08
N ILE A 5 51.34 -24.67 -29.72
CA ILE A 5 51.42 -23.75 -28.56
C ILE A 5 52.53 -22.68 -28.56
N SER A 6 52.12 -21.40 -28.60
CA SER A 6 52.29 -20.47 -27.46
C SER A 6 51.80 -19.05 -27.75
N ALA A 7 51.07 -18.52 -26.76
CA ALA A 7 50.98 -17.10 -26.38
C ALA A 7 50.22 -16.13 -27.32
N PHE A 8 48.89 -16.21 -27.31
CA PHE A 8 48.09 -14.98 -27.39
C PHE A 8 48.01 -14.38 -25.98
N VAL A 9 48.82 -13.36 -25.77
CA VAL A 9 48.83 -12.52 -24.57
C VAL A 9 47.51 -11.75 -24.53
N LEU A 10 46.59 -12.28 -23.74
CA LEU A 10 45.36 -11.62 -23.34
C LEU A 10 45.74 -10.57 -22.30
N ILE A 11 46.06 -9.35 -22.74
CA ILE A 11 46.06 -8.17 -21.87
C ILE A 11 44.57 -7.83 -21.64
N LEU A 12 43.96 -8.61 -20.76
CA LEU A 12 42.83 -8.16 -19.96
C LEU A 12 43.42 -7.09 -19.03
N VAL A 13 43.37 -5.84 -19.47
CA VAL A 13 43.54 -4.71 -18.58
C VAL A 13 42.41 -4.84 -17.57
N GLY A 14 42.76 -5.38 -16.39
CA GLY A 14 41.99 -5.27 -15.18
C GLY A 14 41.91 -3.80 -14.80
N VAL A 15 41.06 -3.04 -15.48
CA VAL A 15 40.42 -1.90 -14.86
C VAL A 15 39.25 -2.50 -14.11
N SER A 16 39.54 -3.01 -12.91
CA SER A 16 38.55 -3.08 -11.86
C SER A 16 38.09 -1.63 -11.67
N TYR A 17 37.03 -1.24 -12.40
CA TYR A 17 36.23 -0.08 -12.07
C TYR A 17 35.55 -0.42 -10.74
N ILE A 18 36.34 -0.34 -9.67
CA ILE A 18 35.82 -0.07 -8.34
C ILE A 18 35.34 1.38 -8.45
N PHE A 19 34.18 1.57 -9.08
CA PHE A 19 33.33 2.67 -8.70
C PHE A 19 33.01 2.36 -7.25
N VAL A 20 33.80 2.93 -6.34
CA VAL A 20 33.29 3.28 -5.03
C VAL A 20 32.22 4.31 -5.34
N VAL A 21 31.01 3.82 -5.64
CA VAL A 21 29.82 4.65 -5.63
C VAL A 21 29.68 5.01 -4.17
N ASN A 22 30.32 6.12 -3.78
CA ASN A 22 29.93 6.82 -2.57
C ASN A 22 28.41 6.94 -2.68
N ALA A 23 27.69 6.34 -1.72
CA ALA A 23 26.24 6.38 -1.68
C ALA A 23 25.81 7.80 -2.04
N ILE A 24 25.12 7.96 -3.16
CA ILE A 24 24.56 9.25 -3.54
C ILE A 24 23.56 9.53 -2.43
N ILE A 25 23.91 10.46 -1.54
CA ILE A 25 23.01 10.89 -0.48
C ILE A 25 21.79 11.45 -1.18
N ILE A 26 20.63 10.85 -0.90
CA ILE A 26 19.35 11.44 -1.23
C ILE A 26 19.30 12.84 -0.59
N PRO A 27 19.20 13.93 -1.36
CA PRO A 27 19.00 15.23 -0.76
C PRO A 27 17.55 15.37 -0.29
N GLY A 28 17.36 15.56 1.02
CA GLY A 28 16.09 16.01 1.64
C GLY A 28 15.27 14.90 2.26
N ASN A 29 14.49 15.22 3.31
CA ASN A 29 13.51 14.34 3.97
C ASN A 29 12.24 14.19 3.12
N GLY A 30 11.36 13.23 3.44
CA GLY A 30 10.04 13.15 2.82
C GLY A 30 9.18 14.39 3.11
N VAL A 31 8.16 14.60 2.30
CA VAL A 31 7.26 15.76 2.42
C VAL A 31 6.23 15.50 3.51
N LEU A 32 6.30 16.29 4.58
CA LEU A 32 5.33 16.25 5.67
C LEU A 32 4.07 16.99 5.26
N GLN A 33 2.90 16.43 5.56
CA GLN A 33 1.59 17.00 5.18
C GLN A 33 1.53 17.32 3.68
N PRO A 34 1.73 16.32 2.80
CA PRO A 34 1.83 16.56 1.37
C PRO A 34 0.53 17.18 0.83
N GLY A 35 0.62 18.31 0.15
CA GLY A 35 -0.55 18.97 -0.44
C GLY A 35 -1.25 18.12 -1.51
N LEU A 36 -2.39 18.60 -2.01
CA LEU A 36 -3.25 17.90 -2.96
C LEU A 36 -2.52 17.41 -4.22
N HIS A 37 -1.51 18.15 -4.68
CA HIS A 37 -0.70 17.78 -5.84
C HIS A 37 -0.11 16.36 -5.73
N TYR A 38 0.31 15.92 -4.55
CA TYR A 38 0.94 14.60 -4.38
C TYR A 38 -0.05 13.43 -4.49
N GLN A 39 -1.35 13.70 -4.39
CA GLN A 39 -2.42 12.71 -4.50
C GLN A 39 -2.97 12.56 -5.92
N ARG A 40 -2.60 13.46 -6.83
CA ARG A 40 -3.19 13.57 -8.18
C ARG A 40 -3.24 12.24 -8.93
N TYR A 41 -4.12 12.20 -9.92
CA TYR A 41 -4.16 11.14 -10.91
C TYR A 41 -3.00 11.29 -11.89
N ARG A 42 -2.13 10.28 -11.96
CA ARG A 42 -0.81 10.44 -12.62
C ARG A 42 -0.72 9.84 -14.01
N GLN A 43 -1.79 9.26 -14.55
CA GLN A 43 -1.72 8.64 -15.89
C GLN A 43 -1.17 9.58 -16.99
N ASN A 44 -1.39 10.90 -16.86
CA ASN A 44 -0.90 11.88 -17.81
C ASN A 44 0.62 12.11 -17.77
N GLU A 45 1.30 11.62 -16.73
CA GLU A 45 2.76 11.68 -16.54
C GLU A 45 3.47 10.48 -17.17
N TYR A 46 2.73 9.42 -17.50
CA TYR A 46 3.26 8.17 -18.03
C TYR A 46 3.05 8.04 -19.55
N LYS A 47 3.71 7.04 -20.14
CA LYS A 47 3.65 6.83 -21.60
C LYS A 47 2.28 6.28 -21.97
N LYS A 48 1.57 6.98 -22.86
CA LYS A 48 0.24 6.58 -23.35
C LYS A 48 0.18 5.20 -24.03
N TYR A 49 1.31 4.63 -24.41
CA TYR A 49 1.42 3.32 -25.06
C TYR A 49 1.93 2.24 -24.11
N ARG A 50 1.91 2.49 -22.80
CA ARG A 50 2.20 1.49 -21.78
C ARG A 50 1.04 1.29 -20.82
N PRO A 51 0.88 0.07 -20.30
CA PRO A 51 -0.09 -0.19 -19.24
C PRO A 51 0.24 0.66 -18.01
N TYR A 52 -0.80 1.13 -17.35
CA TYR A 52 -0.69 1.93 -16.13
C TYR A 52 -1.75 1.47 -15.13
N TYR A 53 -1.38 1.47 -13.86
CA TYR A 53 -2.34 1.36 -12.78
C TYR A 53 -2.23 2.54 -11.82
N GLN A 54 -3.33 2.81 -11.14
CA GLN A 54 -3.33 3.56 -9.90
C GLN A 54 -4.41 3.00 -9.00
N TRP A 55 -4.12 2.92 -7.71
CA TRP A 55 -5.15 2.70 -6.71
C TRP A 55 -5.08 3.74 -5.60
N TRP A 56 -6.21 3.87 -4.93
CA TRP A 56 -6.39 4.59 -3.68
C TRP A 56 -7.00 3.63 -2.69
N TYR A 57 -6.42 3.59 -1.51
CA TYR A 57 -6.89 2.73 -0.45
C TYR A 57 -7.18 3.54 0.80
N TYR A 58 -8.23 3.14 1.50
CA TYR A 58 -8.72 3.79 2.71
C TYR A 58 -9.12 2.73 3.73
N TRP A 59 -8.44 2.77 4.86
CA TRP A 59 -8.80 1.98 6.03
C TRP A 59 -9.49 2.86 7.05
N LEU A 60 -10.63 2.41 7.56
CA LEU A 60 -11.34 3.02 8.67
C LEU A 60 -11.40 2.04 9.83
N ARG A 61 -11.04 2.49 11.02
CA ARG A 61 -11.26 1.72 12.25
C ARG A 61 -12.37 2.31 13.10
N ASP A 62 -13.09 1.43 13.78
CA ASP A 62 -14.03 1.69 14.86
C ASP A 62 -13.56 0.90 16.08
N THR A 63 -12.90 1.58 17.02
CA THR A 63 -12.36 0.94 18.23
C THR A 63 -13.44 0.60 19.24
N VAL A 64 -14.61 1.24 19.18
CA VAL A 64 -15.73 1.00 20.11
C VAL A 64 -16.34 -0.38 19.86
N ASN A 65 -16.44 -0.77 18.59
CA ASN A 65 -17.00 -2.05 18.18
C ASN A 65 -15.96 -3.09 17.76
N ASP A 66 -14.66 -2.76 17.76
CA ASP A 66 -13.58 -3.62 17.25
C ASP A 66 -13.89 -4.05 15.80
N ARG A 67 -14.20 -3.04 14.99
CA ARG A 67 -14.64 -3.17 13.61
C ARG A 67 -13.75 -2.34 12.70
N HIS A 68 -13.44 -2.88 11.54
CA HIS A 68 -12.55 -2.28 10.55
C HIS A 68 -13.19 -2.36 9.18
N PHE A 69 -13.06 -1.28 8.41
CA PHE A 69 -13.54 -1.19 7.04
C PHE A 69 -12.38 -0.86 6.12
N ALA A 70 -12.39 -1.47 4.94
CA ALA A 70 -11.39 -1.28 3.91
C ALA A 70 -12.11 -0.90 2.61
N ILE A 71 -11.74 0.22 2.01
CA ILE A 71 -12.33 0.73 0.77
C ILE A 71 -11.19 1.00 -0.21
N ALA A 72 -11.22 0.36 -1.37
CA ALA A 72 -10.22 0.59 -2.41
C ALA A 72 -10.88 1.02 -3.73
N TYR A 73 -10.21 1.92 -4.43
CA TYR A 73 -10.54 2.35 -5.78
C TYR A 73 -9.31 2.06 -6.65
N GLY A 74 -9.44 1.15 -7.62
CA GLY A 74 -8.36 0.76 -8.51
C GLY A 74 -8.69 1.06 -9.96
N THR A 75 -7.68 1.38 -10.76
CA THR A 75 -7.80 1.54 -12.20
C THR A 75 -6.61 0.88 -12.88
N THR A 76 -6.89 0.21 -14.00
CA THR A 76 -5.88 -0.28 -14.95
C THR A 76 -6.24 0.26 -16.32
N LEU A 77 -5.26 0.85 -17.00
CA LEU A 77 -5.42 1.41 -18.33
C LEU A 77 -4.43 0.84 -19.32
N CYS A 78 -4.96 0.34 -20.44
CA CYS A 78 -4.17 -0.29 -21.50
C CYS A 78 -4.39 0.31 -22.90
N TYR A 79 -5.04 1.46 -23.01
CA TYR A 79 -5.37 2.07 -24.31
C TYR A 79 -4.13 2.39 -25.15
N LYS A 80 -4.11 1.91 -26.41
CA LYS A 80 -3.00 2.09 -27.37
C LYS A 80 -1.66 1.51 -26.89
N THR A 81 -1.70 0.51 -26.01
CA THR A 81 -0.52 -0.21 -25.58
C THR A 81 -0.09 -1.26 -26.60
N ASP A 82 1.17 -1.68 -26.51
CA ASP A 82 1.74 -2.79 -27.28
C ASP A 82 1.33 -4.18 -26.75
N VAL A 83 0.56 -4.20 -25.66
CA VAL A 83 0.09 -5.44 -25.04
C VAL A 83 -1.07 -6.04 -25.84
N LYS A 84 -0.93 -7.32 -26.20
CA LYS A 84 -1.88 -8.03 -27.08
C LYS A 84 -3.26 -8.24 -26.47
N SER A 85 -3.37 -8.29 -25.15
CA SER A 85 -4.62 -8.48 -24.42
C SER A 85 -4.55 -7.76 -23.07
N CYS A 86 -5.49 -6.88 -22.79
CA CYS A 86 -5.68 -6.30 -21.47
C CYS A 86 -7.08 -6.66 -20.98
N VAL A 87 -7.13 -7.69 -20.15
CA VAL A 87 -8.36 -8.22 -19.56
C VAL A 87 -8.97 -7.18 -18.64
N TYR A 88 -8.13 -6.44 -17.91
CA TYR A 88 -8.58 -5.55 -16.84
C TYR A 88 -8.57 -4.04 -17.18
N ASP A 89 -8.74 -3.64 -18.45
CA ASP A 89 -8.84 -2.20 -18.82
C ASP A 89 -10.15 -1.59 -18.29
N GLY A 90 -10.09 -0.92 -17.13
CA GLY A 90 -11.26 -0.42 -16.42
C GLY A 90 -10.95 0.03 -15.00
N ALA A 91 -11.98 0.07 -14.16
CA ALA A 91 -11.88 0.44 -12.77
C ALA A 91 -12.56 -0.60 -11.86
N ALA A 92 -11.96 -0.85 -10.69
CA ALA A 92 -12.51 -1.72 -9.67
C ALA A 92 -12.74 -0.93 -8.39
N VAL A 93 -13.82 -1.24 -7.68
CA VAL A 93 -14.07 -0.72 -6.33
C VAL A 93 -14.26 -1.89 -5.39
N SER A 94 -13.60 -1.86 -4.24
CA SER A 94 -13.76 -2.84 -3.18
C SER A 94 -14.32 -2.22 -1.92
N PHE A 95 -15.11 -3.01 -1.21
CA PHE A 95 -15.53 -2.73 0.15
C PHE A 95 -15.37 -4.01 0.96
N SER A 96 -14.70 -3.91 2.11
CA SER A 96 -14.55 -5.03 3.04
C SER A 96 -14.77 -4.57 4.47
N VAL A 97 -15.23 -5.49 5.31
CA VAL A 97 -15.35 -5.28 6.77
C VAL A 97 -14.86 -6.50 7.53
N VAL A 98 -14.16 -6.24 8.63
CA VAL A 98 -13.86 -7.22 9.69
C VAL A 98 -14.44 -6.68 10.99
N ASP A 99 -15.34 -7.44 11.61
CA ASP A 99 -15.87 -7.16 12.94
C ASP A 99 -15.40 -8.29 13.86
N ASN A 100 -14.32 -8.02 14.61
CA ASN A 100 -13.68 -9.00 15.48
C ASN A 100 -14.59 -9.38 16.65
N LYS A 101 -15.37 -8.42 17.14
CA LYS A 101 -16.31 -8.62 18.25
C LYS A 101 -17.45 -9.58 17.88
N GLN A 102 -17.93 -9.49 16.65
CA GLN A 102 -18.98 -10.36 16.12
C GLN A 102 -18.44 -11.58 15.36
N ASN A 103 -17.11 -11.69 15.19
CA ASN A 103 -16.46 -12.69 14.33
C ASN A 103 -17.10 -12.74 12.93
N TYR A 104 -17.31 -11.55 12.35
CA TYR A 104 -17.93 -11.35 11.06
C TYR A 104 -16.93 -10.75 10.08
N ARG A 105 -16.93 -11.24 8.85
CA ARG A 105 -16.16 -10.65 7.75
C ARG A 105 -16.93 -10.73 6.45
N MET A 106 -16.77 -9.73 5.60
CA MET A 106 -17.20 -9.79 4.20
C MET A 106 -16.32 -8.91 3.33
N GLN A 107 -16.29 -9.22 2.04
CA GLN A 107 -15.70 -8.37 1.01
C GLN A 107 -16.53 -8.45 -0.27
N LYS A 108 -16.66 -7.32 -0.96
CA LYS A 108 -17.38 -7.19 -2.24
C LYS A 108 -16.55 -6.33 -3.19
N TYR A 109 -16.45 -6.78 -4.44
CA TYR A 109 -15.77 -6.09 -5.53
C TYR A 109 -16.74 -5.86 -6.69
N GLU A 110 -16.75 -4.64 -7.21
CA GLU A 110 -17.43 -4.31 -8.44
C GLU A 110 -16.42 -3.82 -9.48
N PHE A 111 -16.53 -4.32 -10.71
CA PHE A 111 -15.69 -3.91 -11.84
C PHE A 111 -16.53 -3.12 -12.86
N TYR A 112 -15.93 -2.07 -13.40
CA TYR A 112 -16.55 -1.14 -14.33
C TYR A 112 -15.66 -0.95 -15.55
N ASP A 113 -16.28 -0.94 -16.72
CA ASP A 113 -15.59 -0.60 -17.97
C ASP A 113 -14.94 0.78 -17.87
N ARG A 114 -13.81 0.93 -18.56
CA ARG A 114 -13.05 2.18 -18.65
C ARG A 114 -13.89 3.41 -19.02
N ASN A 115 -14.93 3.24 -19.86
CA ASN A 115 -15.78 4.36 -20.28
C ASN A 115 -16.64 4.94 -19.15
N ARG A 116 -16.75 4.24 -18.01
CA ARG A 116 -17.43 4.71 -16.80
C ARG A 116 -16.52 5.51 -15.88
N PHE A 117 -15.21 5.36 -16.04
CA PHE A 117 -14.21 6.02 -15.22
C PHE A 117 -13.89 7.42 -15.76
N ILE A 118 -13.96 8.42 -14.88
CA ILE A 118 -13.67 9.82 -15.20
C ILE A 118 -12.75 10.39 -14.13
N VAL A 119 -11.76 11.18 -14.55
CA VAL A 119 -11.02 12.06 -13.65
C VAL A 119 -11.19 13.50 -14.13
N ASN A 120 -11.75 14.33 -13.28
CA ASN A 120 -11.86 15.77 -13.52
C ASN A 120 -10.73 16.52 -12.79
N GLY A 121 -10.13 17.50 -13.47
CA GLY A 121 -9.00 18.25 -12.92
C GLY A 121 -7.80 17.35 -12.64
N THR A 122 -7.13 17.56 -11.50
CA THR A 122 -5.95 16.78 -11.10
C THR A 122 -6.29 15.53 -10.28
N PHE A 123 -7.42 15.49 -9.56
CA PHE A 123 -7.64 14.43 -8.58
C PHE A 123 -9.11 14.04 -8.29
N ASN A 124 -10.11 14.62 -8.97
CA ASN A 124 -11.51 14.20 -8.73
C ASN A 124 -11.81 12.91 -9.50
N PHE A 125 -11.66 11.77 -8.82
CA PHE A 125 -11.94 10.42 -9.34
C PHE A 125 -13.44 10.15 -9.28
N LYS A 126 -14.01 9.64 -10.37
CA LYS A 126 -15.41 9.19 -10.43
C LYS A 126 -15.57 7.89 -11.22
N ILE A 127 -16.50 7.07 -10.78
CA ILE A 127 -17.07 5.98 -11.60
C ILE A 127 -18.57 6.22 -11.74
N LEU A 128 -19.03 6.18 -12.99
CA LEU A 128 -20.42 6.39 -13.35
C LEU A 128 -21.19 5.07 -13.54
N SER A 129 -22.48 5.11 -13.25
CA SER A 129 -23.42 4.05 -13.61
C SER A 129 -23.68 4.02 -15.12
N ASN A 130 -24.48 3.02 -15.55
CA ASN A 130 -24.97 2.96 -16.92
C ASN A 130 -25.87 4.15 -17.32
N THR A 131 -26.49 4.82 -16.34
CA THR A 131 -27.33 6.00 -16.50
C THR A 131 -26.58 7.32 -16.29
N ASN A 132 -25.24 7.29 -16.20
CA ASN A 132 -24.35 8.42 -15.92
C ASN A 132 -24.50 9.05 -14.52
N GLU A 133 -25.10 8.33 -13.57
CA GLU A 133 -25.08 8.70 -12.16
C GLU A 133 -23.69 8.46 -11.57
N THR A 134 -23.18 9.33 -10.71
CA THR A 134 -21.92 9.06 -9.98
C THR A 134 -22.19 8.02 -8.90
N LEU A 135 -21.62 6.83 -9.05
CA LEU A 135 -21.72 5.76 -8.04
C LEU A 135 -20.61 5.87 -7.00
N PHE A 136 -19.43 6.27 -7.43
CA PHE A 136 -18.22 6.30 -6.61
C PHE A 136 -17.45 7.59 -6.89
N GLU A 137 -16.96 8.25 -5.83
CA GLU A 137 -16.23 9.51 -5.95
C GLU A 137 -15.14 9.62 -4.88
N ILE A 138 -13.94 10.07 -5.28
CA ILE A 138 -12.94 10.64 -4.37
C ILE A 138 -12.85 12.13 -4.71
N LEU A 139 -13.37 12.96 -3.81
CA LEU A 139 -13.48 14.40 -4.00
C LEU A 139 -12.50 15.12 -3.06
N PRO A 140 -11.41 15.72 -3.57
CA PRO A 140 -10.59 16.60 -2.75
C PRO A 140 -11.36 17.88 -2.41
N LEU A 141 -11.34 18.25 -1.14
CA LEU A 141 -11.95 19.49 -0.65
C LEU A 141 -10.87 20.57 -0.42
N ASN A 142 -9.70 20.16 0.06
CA ASN A 142 -8.47 20.97 0.16
C ASN A 142 -7.25 20.02 0.35
N ASP A 143 -6.08 20.58 0.70
CA ASP A 143 -4.84 19.81 0.89
C ASP A 143 -4.94 18.73 1.98
N ASP A 144 -5.71 18.96 3.03
CA ASP A 144 -5.83 18.08 4.19
C ASP A 144 -7.18 17.34 4.26
N LYS A 145 -8.13 17.69 3.40
CA LYS A 145 -9.51 17.22 3.50
C LYS A 145 -10.04 16.68 2.18
N PHE A 146 -10.66 15.52 2.23
CA PHE A 146 -11.30 14.89 1.08
C PHE A 146 -12.55 14.13 1.52
N GLN A 147 -13.40 13.83 0.56
CA GLN A 147 -14.62 13.09 0.75
C GLN A 147 -14.60 11.86 -0.16
N ILE A 148 -14.88 10.70 0.41
CA ILE A 148 -15.06 9.46 -0.33
C ILE A 148 -16.53 9.07 -0.29
N ARG A 149 -17.07 8.78 -1.47
CA ARG A 149 -18.44 8.30 -1.64
C ARG A 149 -18.45 7.01 -2.41
N GLY A 150 -19.43 6.17 -2.11
CA GLY A 150 -19.69 4.97 -2.88
C GLY A 150 -21.07 4.42 -2.66
N HIS A 151 -21.62 3.83 -3.71
CA HIS A 151 -22.92 3.18 -3.67
C HIS A 151 -22.87 1.91 -4.53
N MET A 152 -22.62 0.78 -3.88
CA MET A 152 -22.73 -0.56 -4.45
C MET A 152 -24.20 -0.97 -4.46
N LYS A 153 -24.92 -0.63 -5.53
CA LYS A 153 -26.38 -0.83 -5.62
C LYS A 153 -26.77 -2.27 -5.88
N LYS A 154 -28.01 -2.64 -5.50
CA LYS A 154 -28.56 -3.97 -5.78
C LYS A 154 -28.60 -4.28 -7.27
N GLU A 155 -28.97 -3.30 -8.09
CA GLU A 155 -29.03 -3.41 -9.55
C GLU A 155 -27.66 -3.59 -10.23
N ASN A 156 -26.56 -3.31 -9.52
CA ASN A 156 -25.20 -3.50 -10.02
C ASN A 156 -24.70 -4.94 -9.87
N VAL A 157 -25.58 -5.90 -9.58
CA VAL A 157 -25.22 -7.33 -9.41
C VAL A 157 -24.40 -7.90 -10.56
N ASN A 158 -24.60 -7.39 -11.78
CA ASN A 158 -23.85 -7.80 -12.96
C ASN A 158 -22.42 -7.24 -12.98
N ASN A 159 -22.11 -6.17 -12.25
CA ASN A 159 -20.76 -5.63 -12.11
C ASN A 159 -19.99 -6.32 -10.97
N VAL A 160 -20.66 -7.15 -10.16
CA VAL A 160 -20.03 -7.83 -9.01
C VAL A 160 -19.08 -8.90 -9.53
N TRP A 161 -17.79 -8.64 -9.34
CA TRP A 161 -16.72 -9.53 -9.73
C TRP A 161 -16.48 -10.59 -8.65
N ILE A 162 -16.33 -10.16 -7.40
CA ILE A 162 -16.04 -11.03 -6.25
C ILE A 162 -16.96 -10.65 -5.09
N HIS A 163 -17.40 -11.66 -4.34
CA HIS A 163 -18.09 -11.47 -3.08
C HIS A 163 -17.79 -12.64 -2.15
N GLU A 164 -17.50 -12.35 -0.88
CA GLU A 164 -17.27 -13.35 0.15
C GLU A 164 -17.90 -12.89 1.46
N GLY A 165 -18.50 -13.82 2.21
CA GLY A 165 -19.22 -13.49 3.45
C GLY A 165 -20.52 -12.68 3.26
N CYS A 166 -20.88 -12.33 2.02
CA CYS A 166 -22.08 -11.57 1.69
C CYS A 166 -22.73 -12.04 0.36
N PRO A 167 -24.04 -11.77 0.14
CA PRO A 167 -24.68 -12.01 -1.15
C PRO A 167 -24.24 -10.96 -2.18
N LYS A 168 -24.33 -11.30 -3.47
CA LYS A 168 -23.95 -10.38 -4.56
C LYS A 168 -24.77 -9.10 -4.59
N ASP A 169 -26.05 -9.21 -4.24
CA ASP A 169 -27.04 -8.14 -4.32
C ASP A 169 -27.14 -7.31 -3.03
N ILE A 170 -26.18 -7.46 -2.10
CA ILE A 170 -26.10 -6.61 -0.92
C ILE A 170 -25.80 -5.16 -1.33
N GLU A 171 -26.58 -4.25 -0.75
CA GLU A 171 -26.38 -2.82 -0.89
C GLU A 171 -25.40 -2.30 0.16
N ILE A 172 -24.42 -1.52 -0.30
CA ILE A 172 -23.40 -0.89 0.52
C ILE A 172 -23.27 0.55 0.07
N GLU A 173 -23.39 1.47 1.02
CA GLU A 173 -23.27 2.91 0.78
C GLU A 173 -22.27 3.52 1.77
N TRP A 174 -21.50 4.49 1.30
CA TRP A 174 -20.67 5.32 2.16
C TRP A 174 -20.63 6.76 1.67
N ASP A 175 -20.65 7.67 2.63
CA ASP A 175 -20.29 9.08 2.45
C ASP A 175 -19.45 9.47 3.67
N LEU A 176 -18.14 9.52 3.48
CA LEU A 176 -17.15 9.77 4.52
C LEU A 176 -16.31 10.98 4.17
N THR A 177 -16.14 11.85 5.15
CA THR A 177 -15.25 13.00 5.06
C THR A 177 -14.05 12.78 5.98
N LEU A 178 -12.86 12.79 5.40
CA LEU A 178 -11.61 12.52 6.08
C LEU A 178 -10.81 13.83 6.17
N THR A 179 -10.33 14.15 7.37
CA THR A 179 -9.48 15.31 7.66
C THR A 179 -8.16 14.82 8.23
N ARG A 180 -7.10 14.96 7.44
CA ARG A 180 -5.76 14.51 7.79
C ARG A 180 -5.25 15.17 9.06
N ILE A 181 -4.67 14.36 9.94
CA ILE A 181 -3.88 14.80 11.09
C ILE A 181 -2.40 14.72 10.73
N TYR A 182 -1.97 13.56 10.22
CA TYR A 182 -0.61 13.32 9.72
C TYR A 182 -0.63 12.71 8.32
N GLY A 183 0.32 13.13 7.49
CA GLY A 183 0.58 12.56 6.18
C GLY A 183 2.03 12.71 5.81
N TRP A 184 2.50 11.84 4.92
CA TRP A 184 3.90 11.75 4.58
C TRP A 184 4.10 11.19 3.18
N TYR A 185 4.78 11.97 2.34
CA TYR A 185 5.18 11.53 1.02
C TYR A 185 6.68 11.33 0.95
N ALA A 186 7.08 10.06 0.95
CA ALA A 186 8.47 9.67 1.11
C ALA A 186 9.32 9.72 -0.16
N GLN A 187 8.66 9.81 -1.32
CA GLN A 187 9.25 9.58 -2.63
C GLN A 187 9.35 10.83 -3.51
N ASP A 188 9.23 12.03 -2.93
CA ASP A 188 9.34 13.32 -3.64
C ASP A 188 10.65 13.47 -4.43
N ILE A 189 11.75 13.08 -3.81
CA ILE A 189 13.09 12.93 -4.39
C ILE A 189 13.18 11.95 -5.57
N PHE A 190 12.23 11.03 -5.68
CA PHE A 190 12.13 10.02 -6.73
C PHE A 190 10.99 10.33 -7.71
N GLU A 191 10.28 11.45 -7.53
CA GLU A 191 9.26 11.91 -8.47
C GLU A 191 9.92 12.31 -9.79
N GLY A 192 10.00 11.35 -10.68
CA GLY A 192 10.31 11.56 -12.07
C GLY A 192 9.85 10.36 -12.88
N PRO A 193 9.15 10.54 -14.01
CA PRO A 193 8.93 9.47 -14.99
C PRO A 193 10.23 9.13 -15.74
N ASP A 194 11.38 9.38 -15.12
CA ASP A 194 12.66 9.27 -15.77
C ASP A 194 12.94 7.80 -16.07
N ARG A 195 13.58 7.53 -17.22
CA ARG A 195 13.90 6.16 -17.64
C ARG A 195 14.77 5.42 -16.61
N PHE A 196 15.39 6.18 -15.70
CA PHE A 196 16.23 5.70 -14.61
C PHE A 196 15.45 5.05 -13.45
N LEU A 197 14.15 5.30 -13.30
CA LEU A 197 13.31 4.64 -12.28
C LEU A 197 12.11 3.93 -12.93
N GLU A 198 12.22 3.65 -14.23
CA GLU A 198 11.21 2.98 -15.03
C GLU A 198 10.94 1.57 -14.47
N GLY A 199 9.73 1.34 -13.95
CA GLY A 199 9.32 0.09 -13.33
C GLY A 199 9.29 0.08 -11.80
N VAL A 200 9.67 1.18 -11.15
CA VAL A 200 9.54 1.38 -9.71
C VAL A 200 8.07 1.65 -9.36
N ILE A 201 7.48 0.84 -8.48
CA ILE A 201 6.20 1.21 -7.85
C ILE A 201 6.42 2.52 -7.10
N MET A 202 5.52 3.46 -7.35
CA MET A 202 5.45 4.68 -6.57
C MET A 202 4.29 4.55 -5.58
N TRP A 203 4.55 4.94 -4.34
CA TRP A 203 3.59 4.89 -3.25
C TRP A 203 3.60 6.19 -2.46
N ASN A 204 2.42 6.60 -2.04
CA ASN A 204 2.20 7.78 -1.25
C ASN A 204 1.27 7.45 -0.09
N THR A 205 1.78 7.57 1.14
CA THR A 205 0.88 7.70 2.29
C THR A 205 0.44 9.14 2.43
N TYR A 206 -0.63 9.44 1.73
CA TYR A 206 -1.20 10.76 1.80
C TYR A 206 -1.69 11.08 3.24
N SER A 207 -2.34 10.12 3.91
CA SER A 207 -2.85 10.27 5.28
C SER A 207 -2.49 9.06 6.12
N HIS A 208 -1.51 9.27 6.98
CA HIS A 208 -1.10 8.31 8.00
C HIS A 208 -2.17 8.12 9.08
N THR A 209 -2.79 9.22 9.47
CA THR A 209 -3.95 9.27 10.35
C THR A 209 -4.84 10.45 9.97
N ALA A 210 -6.15 10.24 10.00
CA ALA A 210 -7.17 11.24 9.75
C ALA A 210 -8.31 11.10 10.77
N GLU A 211 -8.85 12.26 11.17
CA GLU A 211 -10.19 12.33 11.73
C GLU A 211 -11.20 12.03 10.61
N VAL A 212 -12.30 11.36 10.95
CA VAL A 212 -13.29 10.92 9.96
C VAL A 212 -14.69 11.12 10.52
N GLU A 213 -15.61 11.55 9.65
CA GLU A 213 -17.02 11.73 9.96
C GLU A 213 -17.88 11.32 8.76
N GLY A 214 -19.10 10.88 9.02
CA GLY A 214 -20.04 10.53 7.96
C GLY A 214 -20.85 9.30 8.28
N LYS A 215 -21.21 8.56 7.24
CA LYS A 215 -22.12 7.42 7.34
C LYS A 215 -21.67 6.27 6.44
N LEU A 216 -21.73 5.06 7.00
CA LEU A 216 -21.74 3.81 6.24
C LEU A 216 -23.11 3.15 6.38
N THR A 217 -23.61 2.54 5.32
CA THR A 217 -24.83 1.74 5.33
C THR A 217 -24.52 0.37 4.74
N ILE A 218 -24.80 -0.71 5.46
CA ILE A 218 -24.68 -2.09 4.93
C ILE A 218 -26.04 -2.75 5.09
N LYS A 219 -26.71 -3.09 3.97
CA LYS A 219 -28.05 -3.71 4.00
C LYS A 219 -29.09 -2.92 4.80
N GLY A 220 -28.99 -1.59 4.77
CA GLY A 220 -29.85 -0.68 5.53
C GLY A 220 -29.47 -0.48 7.00
N ASP A 221 -28.44 -1.19 7.49
CA ASP A 221 -27.90 -0.97 8.83
C ASP A 221 -26.87 0.17 8.80
N ASP A 222 -27.18 1.23 9.54
CA ASP A 222 -26.39 2.45 9.59
C ASP A 222 -25.26 2.36 10.63
N VAL A 223 -24.04 2.73 10.21
CA VAL A 223 -22.92 3.03 11.10
C VAL A 223 -22.62 4.52 11.00
N ILE A 224 -22.99 5.24 12.06
CA ILE A 224 -22.75 6.70 12.15
C ILE A 224 -21.33 6.92 12.68
N ILE A 225 -20.48 7.51 11.85
CA ILE A 225 -19.09 7.79 12.17
C ILE A 225 -18.99 9.23 12.64
N LYS A 226 -18.53 9.38 13.87
CA LYS A 226 -18.36 10.68 14.51
C LYS A 226 -16.89 11.05 14.51
N LYS A 227 -16.65 12.36 14.45
CA LYS A 227 -15.33 12.96 14.52
C LYS A 227 -14.76 12.92 15.95
N ASP A 228 -14.43 11.74 16.44
CA ASP A 228 -13.87 11.50 17.78
C ASP A 228 -12.77 10.41 17.76
N ALA A 229 -12.09 10.18 18.88
CA ALA A 229 -10.98 9.22 18.99
C ALA A 229 -11.37 7.76 18.71
N GLY A 230 -12.66 7.42 18.76
CA GLY A 230 -13.18 6.09 18.43
C GLY A 230 -12.98 5.71 16.96
N PHE A 231 -12.89 6.72 16.09
CA PHE A 231 -12.73 6.55 14.65
C PHE A 231 -11.47 7.22 14.12
N ARG A 232 -10.64 6.47 13.40
CA ARG A 232 -9.54 7.05 12.61
C ARG A 232 -9.50 6.39 11.25
N ALA A 233 -9.05 7.15 10.28
CA ALA A 233 -8.79 6.64 8.95
C ALA A 233 -7.32 6.74 8.58
N TYR A 234 -6.92 5.83 7.71
CA TYR A 234 -5.66 5.80 6.98
C TYR A 234 -6.00 5.90 5.49
N GLY A 235 -5.13 6.54 4.72
CA GLY A 235 -5.32 6.66 3.29
C GLY A 235 -4.01 6.77 2.51
N ASP A 236 -3.93 6.02 1.43
CA ASP A 236 -2.77 5.89 0.58
C ASP A 236 -3.14 5.79 -0.90
N SER A 237 -2.11 5.93 -1.73
CA SER A 237 -2.21 5.72 -3.15
C SER A 237 -0.92 5.12 -3.68
N ASN A 238 -1.07 4.22 -4.65
CA ASN A 238 0.05 3.67 -5.38
C ASN A 238 -0.24 3.71 -6.87
N TRP A 239 0.81 3.82 -7.67
CA TRP A 239 0.69 3.89 -9.12
C TRP A 239 1.98 3.41 -9.79
N GLY A 240 1.87 3.08 -11.07
CA GLY A 240 3.03 2.76 -11.88
C GLY A 240 2.70 2.05 -13.18
N GLU A 241 3.76 1.68 -13.91
CA GLU A 241 3.70 0.85 -15.12
C GLU A 241 4.06 -0.62 -14.82
N LEU A 242 4.43 -0.97 -13.58
CA LEU A 242 4.70 -2.33 -13.11
C LEU A 242 4.22 -2.52 -11.66
N MET A 243 3.49 -3.60 -11.39
CA MET A 243 3.07 -3.97 -10.02
C MET A 243 4.26 -4.50 -9.20
N PRO A 244 4.19 -4.44 -7.86
CA PRO A 244 5.16 -5.10 -6.99
C PRO A 244 5.31 -6.57 -7.35
N SER A 245 6.55 -7.03 -7.47
CA SER A 245 6.86 -8.39 -7.88
C SER A 245 8.24 -8.81 -7.38
N SER A 246 8.38 -10.10 -7.11
CA SER A 246 9.64 -10.71 -6.67
C SER A 246 10.29 -11.50 -7.82
N PRO A 247 11.64 -11.65 -7.84
CA PRO A 247 12.31 -12.52 -8.79
C PRO A 247 11.75 -13.95 -8.76
N PRO A 248 11.64 -14.63 -9.92
CA PRO A 248 10.99 -15.96 -10.02
C PRO A 248 11.59 -17.08 -9.15
N LYS A 249 12.84 -16.93 -8.68
CA LYS A 249 13.59 -17.97 -7.94
C LYS A 249 13.95 -17.57 -6.51
N GLN A 250 13.05 -16.88 -5.81
CA GLN A 250 13.29 -16.50 -4.41
C GLN A 250 12.66 -17.46 -3.38
N LYS A 251 13.26 -17.48 -2.18
CA LYS A 251 12.72 -18.17 -1.00
C LYS A 251 11.31 -17.64 -0.68
N PRO A 252 10.40 -18.43 -0.08
CA PRO A 252 9.03 -18.01 0.22
C PRO A 252 8.91 -16.64 0.89
N SER A 253 9.75 -16.34 1.88
CA SER A 253 9.74 -15.04 2.59
C SER A 253 10.02 -13.82 1.70
N ALA A 254 10.71 -14.02 0.58
CA ALA A 254 11.06 -12.98 -0.38
C ALA A 254 10.12 -12.96 -1.61
N LYS A 255 9.16 -13.91 -1.71
CA LYS A 255 8.05 -13.83 -2.68
C LYS A 255 7.05 -12.70 -2.38
N TYR A 256 7.06 -12.19 -1.15
CA TYR A 256 6.21 -11.10 -0.70
C TYR A 256 6.87 -9.79 -1.07
N ALA A 257 6.54 -9.33 -2.27
CA ALA A 257 7.04 -8.09 -2.84
C ALA A 257 6.47 -6.84 -2.16
N TRP A 258 5.52 -7.00 -1.25
CA TRP A 258 4.88 -5.90 -0.55
C TRP A 258 4.68 -6.27 0.92
N GLY A 259 4.84 -5.27 1.78
CA GLY A 259 4.50 -5.33 3.18
C GLY A 259 4.30 -3.93 3.72
N TRP A 260 3.20 -3.72 4.44
CA TRP A 260 2.85 -2.43 4.98
C TRP A 260 2.39 -2.58 6.43
N TYR A 261 2.78 -1.67 7.30
CA TYR A 261 2.66 -1.83 8.75
C TYR A 261 2.20 -0.49 9.32
N TYR A 262 1.04 -0.47 9.95
CA TYR A 262 0.51 0.77 10.51
C TYR A 262 0.02 0.58 11.94
N VAL A 263 0.37 1.53 12.80
CA VAL A 263 0.03 1.55 14.22
C VAL A 263 -0.45 2.94 14.57
N ASN A 264 -1.71 3.06 14.96
CA ASN A 264 -2.27 4.33 15.37
C ASN A 264 -2.80 4.18 16.81
N ILE A 265 -2.48 5.12 17.70
CA ILE A 265 -3.10 5.25 19.03
C ILE A 265 -3.78 6.62 19.04
N PRO A 266 -5.13 6.65 18.96
CA PRO A 266 -5.85 7.91 18.92
C PRO A 266 -5.86 8.56 20.31
N SER A 267 -6.05 9.87 20.33
CA SER A 267 -6.21 10.66 21.54
C SER A 267 -7.26 11.75 21.29
N ASP A 268 -7.97 12.15 22.34
CA ASP A 268 -8.87 13.31 22.27
C ASP A 268 -8.07 14.60 21.99
N ASP A 269 -6.84 14.67 22.51
CA ASP A 269 -5.84 15.65 22.08
C ASP A 269 -4.99 15.03 20.96
N LYS A 270 -5.25 15.45 19.72
CA LYS A 270 -4.52 14.94 18.54
C LYS A 270 -3.01 15.16 18.59
N PHE A 271 -2.53 16.10 19.42
CA PHE A 271 -1.10 16.31 19.64
C PHE A 271 -0.50 15.30 20.62
N GLN A 272 -1.26 14.32 21.10
CA GLN A 272 -0.79 13.20 21.92
C GLN A 272 -0.98 11.86 21.20
N GLU A 273 -1.29 11.89 19.90
CA GLU A 273 -1.43 10.67 19.12
C GLU A 273 -0.08 10.04 18.82
N LEU A 274 -0.09 8.70 18.80
CA LEU A 274 0.93 7.93 18.11
C LEU A 274 0.39 7.55 16.74
N SER A 275 1.22 7.77 15.73
CA SER A 275 1.01 7.29 14.38
C SER A 275 2.33 6.69 13.91
N ILE A 276 2.35 5.43 13.52
CA ILE A 276 3.50 4.76 12.90
C ILE A 276 3.05 4.16 11.57
N ILE A 277 3.82 4.40 10.53
CA ILE A 277 3.65 3.74 9.26
C ILE A 277 5.02 3.32 8.76
N ALA A 278 5.12 2.07 8.37
CA ALA A 278 6.31 1.51 7.79
C ALA A 278 5.92 0.61 6.62
N GLY A 279 6.83 0.42 5.69
CA GLY A 279 6.59 -0.52 4.61
C GLY A 279 7.84 -0.90 3.85
N THR A 280 7.69 -1.99 3.12
CA THR A 280 8.70 -2.61 2.27
C THR A 280 8.06 -2.95 0.93
N GLY A 281 8.67 -2.54 -0.18
CA GLY A 281 8.19 -2.80 -1.53
C GLY A 281 9.33 -3.28 -2.43
N LEU A 282 9.06 -4.31 -3.22
CA LEU A 282 9.98 -4.88 -4.21
C LEU A 282 9.35 -4.78 -5.60
N SER A 283 10.05 -4.15 -6.53
CA SER A 283 9.70 -4.15 -7.95
C SER A 283 10.79 -4.87 -8.74
N TYR A 284 10.44 -6.02 -9.33
CA TYR A 284 11.34 -6.79 -10.18
C TYR A 284 11.01 -6.57 -11.66
N MET A 285 11.99 -6.12 -12.44
CA MET A 285 11.85 -5.94 -13.88
C MET A 285 12.72 -6.91 -14.70
N ASP A 286 13.99 -7.14 -14.34
CA ASP A 286 14.83 -8.17 -14.98
C ASP A 286 15.99 -8.68 -14.11
N ALA A 287 16.61 -9.78 -14.55
CA ALA A 287 17.63 -10.54 -13.81
C ALA A 287 19.03 -9.90 -13.81
N ILE A 288 19.27 -8.89 -14.66
CA ILE A 288 20.62 -8.35 -14.86
C ILE A 288 20.76 -7.01 -14.14
N LEU A 289 19.75 -6.14 -14.18
CA LEU A 289 19.95 -4.75 -13.77
C LEU A 289 18.75 -4.07 -13.10
N ARG A 290 17.60 -4.72 -12.82
CA ARG A 290 16.38 -3.93 -12.50
C ARG A 290 15.51 -4.47 -11.36
N THR A 291 16.04 -4.44 -10.15
CA THR A 291 15.24 -4.60 -8.92
C THR A 291 15.31 -3.35 -8.07
N MET A 292 14.17 -2.96 -7.50
CA MET A 292 14.08 -1.92 -6.48
C MET A 292 13.54 -2.54 -5.18
N ASP A 293 14.31 -2.52 -4.10
CA ASP A 293 13.83 -2.80 -2.73
C ASP A 293 13.76 -1.46 -1.99
N GLY A 294 12.55 -0.98 -1.74
CA GLY A 294 12.29 0.26 -1.02
C GLY A 294 11.69 -0.01 0.34
N ARG A 295 12.24 0.63 1.38
CA ARG A 295 11.77 0.56 2.76
C ARG A 295 11.61 1.95 3.33
N PHE A 296 10.45 2.23 3.90
CA PHE A 296 10.06 3.59 4.29
C PHE A 296 9.34 3.55 5.62
N CYS A 297 9.61 4.51 6.48
CA CYS A 297 8.94 4.65 7.77
C CYS A 297 8.76 6.13 8.13
N ASP A 298 7.56 6.46 8.61
CA ASP A 298 7.25 7.72 9.30
C ASP A 298 6.60 7.42 10.65
N ILE A 299 7.11 8.05 11.71
CA ILE A 299 6.59 7.94 13.07
C ILE A 299 6.33 9.33 13.61
N ARG A 300 5.12 9.53 14.11
CA ARG A 300 4.63 10.71 14.81
C ARG A 300 4.28 10.33 16.23
N LEU A 301 4.98 10.92 17.18
CA LEU A 301 4.76 10.67 18.60
C LEU A 301 4.51 12.01 19.29
N ASP A 302 3.33 12.12 19.90
CA ASP A 302 2.93 13.24 20.75
C ASP A 302 3.16 14.62 20.09
N GLY A 303 2.95 14.71 18.77
CA GLY A 303 3.11 15.93 17.96
C GLY A 303 4.51 16.57 17.97
N LYS A 304 5.47 15.99 18.70
CA LYS A 304 6.79 16.57 18.97
C LYS A 304 7.91 15.76 18.36
N THR A 305 7.78 14.44 18.42
CA THR A 305 8.80 13.53 17.93
C THR A 305 8.39 13.05 16.55
N HIS A 306 9.30 13.26 15.60
CA HIS A 306 9.21 12.79 14.23
C HIS A 306 10.41 11.88 13.99
N ILE A 307 10.17 10.64 13.58
CA ILE A 307 11.23 9.70 13.22
C ILE A 307 10.95 9.26 11.78
N GLU A 308 11.91 9.47 10.89
CA GLU A 308 11.81 9.11 9.48
C GLU A 308 12.97 8.21 9.09
N LEU A 309 12.70 7.06 8.49
CA LEU A 309 13.72 6.17 7.92
C LEU A 309 13.35 5.83 6.48
N ARG A 310 14.31 5.95 5.57
CA ARG A 310 14.16 5.51 4.19
C ARG A 310 15.41 4.78 3.75
N VAL A 311 15.20 3.62 3.15
CA VAL A 311 16.23 2.79 2.51
C VAL A 311 15.71 2.42 1.14
N MET A 312 16.53 2.55 0.11
CA MET A 312 16.20 2.12 -1.23
C MET A 312 17.43 1.50 -1.87
N GLU A 313 17.28 0.29 -2.37
CA GLU A 313 18.29 -0.40 -3.16
C GLU A 313 17.81 -0.49 -4.59
N VAL A 314 18.52 0.16 -5.51
CA VAL A 314 18.22 0.17 -6.96
C VAL A 314 19.53 0.02 -7.72
N TRP A 315 19.62 -0.99 -8.58
CA TRP A 315 20.70 -1.13 -9.57
C TRP A 315 22.10 -1.11 -8.93
N ASP A 316 22.28 -1.91 -7.88
CA ASP A 316 23.48 -1.99 -7.03
C ASP A 316 23.84 -0.70 -6.27
N MET A 317 22.97 0.32 -6.30
CA MET A 317 23.11 1.51 -5.47
C MET A 317 22.19 1.41 -4.27
N SER A 318 22.72 1.76 -3.10
CA SER A 318 21.94 1.93 -1.87
C SER A 318 21.81 3.41 -1.56
N PHE A 319 20.57 3.81 -1.30
CA PHE A 319 20.19 5.14 -0.92
C PHE A 319 19.53 5.09 0.46
N GLU A 320 20.07 5.83 1.42
CA GLU A 320 19.53 5.89 2.77
C GLU A 320 19.34 7.34 3.20
N SER A 321 18.29 7.58 4.00
CA SER A 321 18.12 8.85 4.71
C SER A 321 17.31 8.61 5.97
N CYS A 322 17.68 9.34 7.03
CA CYS A 322 16.83 9.51 8.19
C CYS A 322 16.98 10.93 8.74
N ASN A 323 15.99 11.38 9.48
CA ASN A 323 15.96 12.74 10.02
C ASN A 323 16.78 12.90 11.31
N ASP A 324 17.44 11.84 11.78
CA ASP A 324 18.13 11.76 13.06
C ASP A 324 19.53 11.12 13.01
N GLY A 325 20.15 11.05 11.82
CA GLY A 325 21.52 10.58 11.63
C GLY A 325 21.67 9.56 10.49
N LYS A 326 22.10 8.35 10.84
CA LYS A 326 22.22 7.20 9.94
C LYS A 326 21.19 6.11 10.25
N VAL A 327 20.71 5.43 9.20
CA VAL A 327 19.96 4.16 9.31
C VAL A 327 20.94 3.01 9.56
N HIS A 328 20.73 2.25 10.63
CA HIS A 328 21.50 1.03 10.92
C HIS A 328 20.74 -0.24 10.56
N ARG A 329 19.41 -0.22 10.68
CA ARG A 329 18.56 -1.40 10.46
C ARG A 329 17.16 -1.02 9.98
N PHE A 330 16.64 -1.77 9.01
CA PHE A 330 15.23 -1.78 8.65
C PHE A 330 14.87 -3.20 8.20
N ASP A 331 14.56 -4.07 9.16
CA ASP A 331 14.30 -5.49 8.90
C ASP A 331 12.86 -5.87 9.15
N VAL A 332 12.37 -6.83 8.36
CA VAL A 332 11.09 -7.49 8.57
C VAL A 332 11.30 -9.00 8.62
N GLU A 333 10.99 -9.58 9.77
CA GLU A 333 11.02 -11.03 9.98
C GLU A 333 9.59 -11.59 9.95
N ARG A 334 9.34 -12.59 9.09
CA ARG A 334 8.01 -13.20 8.91
C ARG A 334 8.01 -14.64 9.40
N SER A 335 7.04 -14.99 10.24
CA SER A 335 6.93 -16.31 10.87
C SER A 335 5.48 -16.72 11.09
N ASN A 336 5.27 -17.92 11.65
CA ASN A 336 3.95 -18.51 11.86
C ASN A 336 3.11 -18.59 10.56
N TRP A 337 3.66 -19.26 9.55
CA TRP A 337 3.06 -19.41 8.24
C TRP A 337 1.88 -20.38 8.27
N VAL A 338 0.73 -19.95 7.73
CA VAL A 338 -0.48 -20.77 7.63
C VAL A 338 -1.00 -20.81 6.21
N ASN A 339 -1.75 -21.85 5.86
CA ASN A 339 -2.49 -21.89 4.60
C ASN A 339 -3.86 -21.22 4.81
N PHE A 340 -4.11 -20.18 4.04
CA PHE A 340 -5.38 -19.47 3.92
C PHE A 340 -6.10 -19.95 2.66
N THR A 341 -7.35 -20.36 2.81
CA THR A 341 -8.18 -20.86 1.70
C THR A 341 -9.41 -19.98 1.56
N ASP A 342 -9.64 -19.49 0.35
CA ASP A 342 -10.80 -18.67 -0.03
C ASP A 342 -11.25 -18.99 -1.46
N SER A 343 -12.09 -18.13 -2.06
CA SER A 343 -12.60 -18.35 -3.42
C SER A 343 -11.51 -18.28 -4.51
N PHE A 344 -10.32 -17.76 -4.20
CA PHE A 344 -9.18 -17.68 -5.11
C PHE A 344 -8.23 -18.89 -5.00
N GLY A 345 -8.51 -19.81 -4.08
CA GLY A 345 -7.71 -20.99 -3.83
C GLY A 345 -6.90 -20.89 -2.54
N ASN A 346 -5.68 -21.44 -2.55
CA ASN A 346 -4.83 -21.51 -1.37
C ASN A 346 -3.67 -20.52 -1.46
N ALA A 347 -3.49 -19.74 -0.41
CA ALA A 347 -2.35 -18.87 -0.19
C ALA A 347 -1.63 -19.27 1.10
N THR A 348 -0.30 -19.21 1.14
CA THR A 348 0.42 -19.31 2.41
C THR A 348 0.67 -17.89 2.91
N ILE A 349 0.34 -17.61 4.16
CA ILE A 349 0.41 -16.27 4.74
C ILE A 349 1.09 -16.26 6.10
N PRO A 350 1.86 -15.22 6.47
CA PRO A 350 2.47 -15.11 7.78
C PRO A 350 1.49 -14.52 8.78
N LEU A 351 1.26 -15.19 9.90
CA LEU A 351 0.48 -14.64 11.00
C LEU A 351 1.30 -13.79 11.97
N ARG A 352 2.64 -13.83 11.88
CA ARG A 352 3.53 -12.99 12.68
C ARG A 352 4.53 -12.24 11.81
N GLN A 353 4.65 -10.94 12.02
CA GLN A 353 5.62 -10.07 11.34
C GLN A 353 6.30 -9.16 12.36
N LEU A 354 7.62 -9.31 12.53
CA LEU A 354 8.43 -8.47 13.42
C LEU A 354 9.19 -7.44 12.57
N VAL A 355 8.85 -6.17 12.77
CA VAL A 355 9.55 -5.04 12.15
C VAL A 355 10.56 -4.48 13.15
N THR A 356 11.83 -4.38 12.75
CA THR A 356 12.89 -3.74 13.54
C THR A 356 13.49 -2.58 12.77
N LEU A 357 13.41 -1.39 13.35
CA LEU A 357 13.93 -0.15 12.78
C LEU A 357 14.98 0.41 13.74
N GLU A 358 16.14 0.78 13.22
CA GLU A 358 17.23 1.34 14.02
C GLU A 358 17.94 2.47 13.29
N SER A 359 18.09 3.59 13.99
CA SER A 359 18.86 4.76 13.59
C SER A 359 19.89 5.13 14.67
N ASP A 360 20.63 6.22 14.47
CA ASP A 360 21.55 6.73 15.51
C ASP A 360 20.82 7.03 16.82
N SER A 361 19.60 7.59 16.75
CA SER A 361 18.87 8.03 17.93
C SER A 361 17.79 7.08 18.40
N TYR A 362 17.27 6.17 17.57
CA TYR A 362 16.13 5.32 17.95
C TYR A 362 16.33 3.84 17.65
N LEU A 363 15.75 3.01 18.53
CA LEU A 363 15.48 1.59 18.28
C LEU A 363 13.98 1.38 18.44
N ILE A 364 13.34 0.88 17.38
CA ILE A 364 11.90 0.61 17.35
C ILE A 364 11.68 -0.84 16.95
N THR A 365 10.83 -1.54 17.69
CA THR A 365 10.34 -2.86 17.31
C THR A 365 8.81 -2.90 17.34
N MET A 366 8.23 -3.52 16.33
CA MET A 366 6.80 -3.76 16.23
C MET A 366 6.57 -5.24 15.90
N ASP A 367 6.03 -6.01 16.84
CA ASP A 367 5.72 -7.43 16.65
C ASP A 367 4.22 -7.62 16.38
N PHE A 368 3.87 -7.68 15.09
CA PHE A 368 2.49 -7.85 14.64
C PHE A 368 2.10 -9.32 14.72
N ASN A 369 0.99 -9.60 15.41
CA ASN A 369 0.43 -10.92 15.62
C ASN A 369 -1.04 -10.92 15.18
N ALA A 370 -1.31 -11.58 14.07
CA ALA A 370 -2.62 -11.72 13.46
C ALA A 370 -3.20 -13.11 13.69
N VAL A 371 -4.50 -13.26 13.42
CA VAL A 371 -5.17 -14.55 13.29
C VAL A 371 -5.77 -14.67 11.89
N ALA A 372 -5.93 -15.90 11.40
CA ALA A 372 -6.34 -16.14 10.02
C ALA A 372 -7.69 -15.48 9.64
N ASN A 373 -8.60 -15.34 10.61
CA ASN A 373 -9.92 -14.74 10.37
C ASN A 373 -9.92 -13.21 10.30
N ASN A 374 -8.81 -12.55 10.66
CA ASN A 374 -8.68 -11.09 10.61
C ASN A 374 -8.23 -10.57 9.24
N PHE A 375 -8.05 -11.47 8.27
CA PHE A 375 -7.60 -11.12 6.93
C PHE A 375 -8.76 -10.93 5.96
N ASN A 376 -8.70 -9.80 5.24
CA ASN A 376 -9.32 -9.63 3.94
C ASN A 376 -8.25 -9.68 2.85
N ARG A 377 -8.68 -9.89 1.61
CA ARG A 377 -7.79 -9.89 0.44
C ARG A 377 -8.17 -8.73 -0.45
N LEU A 378 -7.34 -7.70 -0.49
CA LEU A 378 -7.38 -6.60 -1.45
C LEU A 378 -6.82 -7.05 -2.80
N LEU A 379 -7.47 -6.63 -3.87
CA LEU A 379 -7.18 -7.10 -5.22
C LEU A 379 -7.01 -5.92 -6.16
N PHE A 380 -5.82 -5.83 -6.74
CA PHE A 380 -5.46 -4.76 -7.66
C PHE A 380 -5.16 -5.35 -9.02
N THR A 381 -6.01 -5.05 -10.00
CA THR A 381 -5.89 -5.59 -11.35
C THR A 381 -4.70 -4.97 -12.09
N PHE A 382 -4.07 -5.73 -12.99
CA PHE A 382 -3.12 -5.19 -13.97
C PHE A 382 -3.02 -6.09 -15.20
N ILE A 383 -3.28 -5.52 -16.39
CA ILE A 383 -3.19 -6.19 -17.70
C ILE A 383 -3.99 -7.50 -17.77
N ASP A 384 -3.40 -8.62 -17.34
CA ASP A 384 -3.90 -9.99 -17.38
C ASP A 384 -3.73 -10.74 -16.04
N TYR A 385 -3.26 -10.06 -14.99
CA TYR A 385 -3.12 -10.61 -13.64
C TYR A 385 -3.71 -9.69 -12.56
N VAL A 386 -3.71 -10.18 -11.32
CA VAL A 386 -4.15 -9.45 -10.14
C VAL A 386 -3.05 -9.51 -9.08
N PHE A 387 -2.66 -8.35 -8.58
CA PHE A 387 -1.84 -8.24 -7.38
C PHE A 387 -2.75 -8.42 -6.16
N SER A 388 -2.40 -9.41 -5.34
CA SER A 388 -3.15 -9.78 -4.15
C SER A 388 -2.45 -9.23 -2.93
N ASP A 389 -3.15 -8.43 -2.15
CA ASP A 389 -2.67 -7.87 -0.90
C ASP A 389 -3.53 -8.36 0.26
N PHE A 390 -2.90 -9.04 1.22
CA PHE A 390 -3.61 -9.57 2.39
C PHE A 390 -3.50 -8.59 3.52
N GLU A 391 -4.66 -8.14 3.97
CA GLU A 391 -4.73 -7.11 4.98
C GLU A 391 -5.29 -7.68 6.28
N GLY A 392 -4.42 -7.74 7.28
CA GLY A 392 -4.76 -8.10 8.65
C GLY A 392 -5.23 -6.86 9.38
N LEU A 393 -6.54 -6.81 9.66
CA LEU A 393 -7.18 -5.67 10.32
C LEU A 393 -7.37 -5.95 11.81
N GLY A 394 -7.00 -4.98 12.66
CA GLY A 394 -7.16 -5.11 14.12
C GLY A 394 -6.22 -6.17 14.72
N VAL A 395 -4.97 -6.20 14.26
CA VAL A 395 -3.97 -7.17 14.74
C VAL A 395 -3.38 -6.71 16.08
N SER A 396 -2.89 -7.68 16.86
CA SER A 396 -2.17 -7.40 18.10
C SER A 396 -0.76 -6.95 17.77
N ILE A 397 -0.23 -5.95 18.46
CA ILE A 397 1.11 -5.41 18.23
C ILE A 397 1.81 -5.21 19.55
N ASP A 398 2.97 -5.81 19.74
CA ASP A 398 3.88 -5.43 20.81
C ASP A 398 4.83 -4.34 20.28
N LEU A 399 4.67 -3.12 20.79
CA LEU A 399 5.42 -1.93 20.38
C LEU A 399 6.46 -1.56 21.44
N LEU A 400 7.69 -1.32 20.99
CA LEU A 400 8.76 -0.74 21.80
C LEU A 400 9.44 0.39 21.02
N ILE A 401 9.61 1.55 21.65
CA ILE A 401 10.39 2.68 21.13
C ILE A 401 11.37 3.13 22.20
N ILE A 402 12.67 3.09 21.89
CA ILE A 402 13.75 3.52 22.77
C ILE A 402 14.52 4.66 22.10
N GLU A 403 14.73 5.75 22.83
CA GLU A 403 15.70 6.80 22.48
C GLU A 403 17.09 6.36 22.93
N LYS A 404 17.95 5.96 21.99
CA LYS A 404 19.28 5.36 22.24
C LYS A 404 20.24 6.33 22.92
N THR A 405 20.15 7.62 22.60
CA THR A 405 21.04 8.66 23.13
C THR A 405 20.86 8.86 24.64
N THR A 406 19.65 8.66 25.16
CA THR A 406 19.31 8.84 26.57
C THR A 406 19.06 7.52 27.30
N GLY A 407 18.84 6.43 26.56
CA GLY A 407 18.39 5.13 27.08
C GLY A 407 16.92 5.12 27.52
N LYS A 408 16.16 6.20 27.25
CA LYS A 408 14.77 6.33 27.69
C LYS A 408 13.84 5.49 26.81
N THR A 409 13.00 4.68 27.43
CA THR A 409 11.85 4.06 26.77
C THR A 409 10.75 5.10 26.57
N LEU A 410 10.40 5.39 25.31
CA LEU A 410 9.35 6.34 24.94
C LEU A 410 7.97 5.67 24.90
N ARG A 411 7.91 4.41 24.45
CA ARG A 411 6.73 3.55 24.42
C ARG A 411 7.12 2.09 24.65
N ASN A 412 6.29 1.34 25.37
CA ASN A 412 6.42 -0.10 25.59
C ASN A 412 5.04 -0.65 25.97
N GLU A 413 4.27 -1.10 24.98
CA GLU A 413 2.87 -1.46 25.16
C GLU A 413 2.39 -2.46 24.11
N THR A 414 1.34 -3.20 24.45
CA THR A 414 0.63 -4.10 23.53
C THR A 414 -0.68 -3.44 23.09
N LEU A 415 -0.87 -3.34 21.77
CA LEU A 415 -2.01 -2.66 21.14
C LEU A 415 -2.87 -3.65 20.37
N LYS A 416 -4.15 -3.34 20.22
CA LYS A 416 -5.12 -4.11 19.39
C LYS A 416 -5.77 -3.21 18.34
N SER A 417 -4.96 -2.42 17.66
CA SER A 417 -5.48 -1.31 16.84
C SER A 417 -4.59 -0.94 15.66
N GLY A 418 -3.68 -1.82 15.27
CA GLY A 418 -2.96 -1.64 14.02
C GLY A 418 -3.40 -2.63 12.96
N GLY A 419 -2.73 -2.54 11.84
CA GLY A 419 -2.95 -3.46 10.74
C GLY A 419 -1.66 -3.69 9.99
N VAL A 420 -1.71 -4.76 9.21
CA VAL A 420 -0.56 -5.27 8.51
C VAL A 420 -0.99 -5.79 7.16
N GLU A 421 -0.29 -5.36 6.13
CA GLU A 421 -0.46 -5.78 4.76
C GLU A 421 0.73 -6.63 4.34
N TYR A 422 0.49 -7.55 3.41
CA TYR A 422 1.54 -8.18 2.64
C TYR A 422 0.95 -8.67 1.33
N GLY A 423 1.64 -8.32 0.25
CA GLY A 423 1.15 -8.53 -1.08
C GLY A 423 2.20 -9.17 -1.98
N TYR A 424 1.69 -9.85 -3.00
CA TYR A 424 2.50 -10.52 -4.00
C TYR A 424 1.68 -10.84 -5.24
N LEU A 425 2.41 -11.00 -6.34
CA LEU A 425 1.88 -11.49 -7.60
C LEU A 425 1.68 -13.00 -7.49
N PHE A 426 0.44 -13.46 -7.64
CA PHE A 426 0.06 -14.86 -7.47
C PHE A 426 -0.33 -15.49 -8.83
N ASP A 427 0.01 -16.77 -9.02
CA ASP A 427 -0.61 -17.67 -10.01
C ASP A 427 -1.99 -18.16 -9.51
N ILE A 428 -2.95 -17.24 -9.25
CA ILE A 428 -4.31 -17.63 -8.83
C ILE A 428 -5.20 -17.84 -10.05
N THR A 429 -6.22 -18.70 -9.91
CA THR A 429 -7.36 -18.68 -10.82
C THR A 429 -8.21 -17.47 -10.47
N VAL A 430 -7.92 -16.33 -11.11
CA VAL A 430 -8.77 -15.16 -10.97
C VAL A 430 -10.12 -15.46 -11.64
N PRO A 431 -11.26 -15.25 -10.95
CA PRO A 431 -12.56 -15.38 -11.60
C PRO A 431 -12.61 -14.47 -12.83
N PRO A 432 -13.21 -14.92 -13.95
CA PRO A 432 -13.38 -14.05 -15.10
C PRO A 432 -14.14 -12.79 -14.69
N LEU A 433 -13.81 -11.68 -15.33
CA LEU A 433 -14.56 -10.45 -15.12
C LEU A 433 -16.06 -10.68 -15.41
N PRO A 434 -16.94 -9.94 -14.69
CA PRO A 434 -18.35 -9.90 -15.04
C PRO A 434 -18.54 -9.54 -16.51
N LYS A 435 -19.53 -10.16 -17.16
CA LYS A 435 -19.85 -9.95 -18.58
C LYS A 435 -20.84 -8.83 -18.80
#